data_AF-A0AAW8IG41-F1
#
_entry.id   AF-A0AAW8IG41-F1
#
_cell.length_a   1.000
_cell.length_b   1.000
_cell.length_c   1.000
_cell.angle_alpha   90.00
_cell.angle_beta   90.00
_cell.angle_gamma   90.00
#
_symmetry.space_group_name_H-M   'P 1'
#
loop_
_entity.id
_entity.type
_entity.pdbx_description
1 polymer ?
#
loop_
_entity_poly.entity_id
_entity_poly.type
_entity_poly.pdbx_seq_one_letter_code
_entity_poly.pdbx_strand_id
1 'polypeptide(L)'
;MKYFKFIIFICALSTVISCGGDNDICDNGEGTPRMKITFKRDNKISVVDSIKVSADLGTGIIDLGWKLKVDSVFVPLRVDDSPFTDIYVQTTTEEDPTKVRVNYTTKSIYVSPGCGVKRNYENVNSVLSTPNSLKSVEQGQNFIENEDKTNLFFNF
;
A
#
# COMPACT_ATOMS: atom_id res chain seq x y z
N MET A 1 8.49 46.86 44.22
CA MET A 1 7.52 46.63 43.11
C MET A 1 8.11 46.74 41.69
N LYS A 2 9.42 46.98 41.50
CA LYS A 2 10.00 47.16 40.15
C LYS A 2 10.23 45.84 39.40
N TYR A 3 10.64 44.79 40.13
CA TYR A 3 10.93 43.46 39.56
C TYR A 3 9.69 42.57 39.36
N PHE A 4 8.61 42.83 40.10
CA PHE A 4 7.36 42.06 40.01
C PHE A 4 6.67 42.23 38.64
N LYS A 5 6.71 43.44 38.08
CA LYS A 5 6.21 43.71 36.72
C LYS A 5 7.04 43.00 35.64
N PHE A 6 8.34 42.84 35.88
CA PHE A 6 9.27 42.16 34.96
C PHE A 6 9.05 40.64 34.96
N ILE A 7 8.77 40.04 36.11
CA ILE A 7 8.43 38.61 36.24
C ILE A 7 7.11 38.30 35.53
N ILE A 8 6.08 39.13 35.72
CA ILE A 8 4.79 38.96 35.02
C ILE A 8 4.97 39.07 33.50
N PHE A 9 5.81 39.98 33.03
CA PHE A 9 6.11 40.12 31.60
C PHE A 9 6.82 38.89 31.02
N ILE A 10 7.77 38.29 31.77
CA ILE A 10 8.46 37.05 31.36
C ILE A 10 7.50 35.85 31.36
N CYS A 11 6.65 35.70 32.37
CA CYS A 11 5.63 34.65 32.40
C CYS A 11 4.61 34.80 31.26
N ALA A 12 4.22 36.03 30.92
CA ALA A 12 3.33 36.29 29.79
C ALA A 12 4.01 36.06 28.43
N LEU A 13 5.34 36.20 28.35
CA LEU A 13 6.12 35.90 27.14
C LEU A 13 6.36 34.39 26.97
N SER A 14 6.36 33.60 28.04
CA SER A 14 6.47 32.13 27.96
C SER A 14 5.21 31.44 27.44
N THR A 15 4.04 32.08 27.49
CA THR A 15 2.79 31.48 26.98
C THR A 15 2.60 31.65 25.47
N VAL A 16 3.33 32.56 24.82
CA VAL A 16 3.23 32.79 23.36
C VAL A 16 4.14 31.90 22.52
N ILE A 17 4.93 31.01 23.14
CA ILE A 17 5.83 30.07 22.46
C ILE A 17 5.29 28.62 22.47
N SER A 18 4.07 28.41 22.98
CA SER A 18 3.39 27.12 22.84
C SER A 18 2.76 27.01 21.45
N CYS A 19 3.60 26.87 20.43
CA CYS A 19 3.20 26.24 19.18
C CYS A 19 3.16 24.73 19.44
N GLY A 20 2.05 24.24 19.97
CA GLY A 20 1.71 22.82 19.88
C GLY A 20 1.52 22.50 18.41
N GLY A 21 2.47 21.78 17.81
CA GLY A 21 2.38 21.30 16.44
C GLY A 21 1.40 20.13 16.34
N ASP A 22 0.15 20.33 16.72
CA ASP A 22 -0.87 19.28 16.80
C ASP A 22 -1.69 19.20 15.50
N ASN A 23 -1.01 19.30 14.35
CA ASN A 23 -1.61 18.99 13.06
C ASN A 23 -1.04 17.67 12.54
N ASP A 24 -1.04 16.62 13.38
CA ASP A 24 -0.78 15.24 12.96
C ASP A 24 -2.01 14.69 12.20
N ILE A 25 -2.40 15.35 11.10
CA ILE A 25 -3.27 14.73 10.11
C ILE A 25 -2.40 13.80 9.28
N CYS A 26 -2.77 12.53 9.21
CA CYS A 26 -2.02 11.59 8.39
C CYS A 26 -2.27 11.92 6.92
N ASP A 27 -1.33 12.65 6.33
CA ASP A 27 -1.42 13.03 4.92
C ASP A 27 -1.31 11.79 4.02
N ASN A 28 -1.71 11.97 2.75
CA ASN A 28 -1.75 10.90 1.77
C ASN A 28 -0.35 10.28 1.57
N GLY A 29 -0.14 9.06 2.06
CA GLY A 29 1.13 8.32 1.95
C GLY A 29 1.74 7.87 3.29
N GLU A 30 1.13 8.26 4.41
CA GLU A 30 1.60 7.89 5.76
C GLU A 30 1.09 6.52 6.24
N GLY A 31 0.10 5.93 5.56
CA GLY A 31 -0.38 4.58 5.84
C GLY A 31 0.53 3.46 5.32
N THR A 32 0.22 2.23 5.71
CA THR A 32 0.80 1.02 5.10
C THR A 32 0.49 1.02 3.60
N PRO A 33 1.51 1.01 2.72
CA PRO A 33 1.32 1.15 1.29
C PRO A 33 0.69 -0.10 0.68
N ARG A 34 -0.16 0.11 -0.34
CA ARG A 34 -0.66 -0.97 -1.18
C ARG A 34 0.34 -1.28 -2.29
N MET A 35 0.33 -2.53 -2.72
CA MET A 35 1.14 -2.96 -3.85
C MET A 35 0.50 -2.50 -5.17
N LYS A 36 1.29 -1.88 -6.04
CA LYS A 36 0.86 -1.52 -7.40
C LYS A 36 1.18 -2.65 -8.37
N ILE A 37 0.14 -3.14 -9.05
CA ILE A 37 0.23 -4.12 -10.12
C ILE A 37 -0.07 -3.39 -11.44
N THR A 38 0.83 -3.48 -12.41
CA THR A 38 0.65 -2.88 -13.74
C THR A 38 0.51 -3.96 -14.79
N PHE A 39 -0.32 -3.75 -15.78
CA PHE A 39 -0.66 -4.75 -16.78
C PHE A 39 0.16 -4.58 -18.05
N LYS A 40 0.59 -5.70 -18.61
CA LYS A 40 1.35 -5.77 -19.84
C LYS A 40 0.71 -6.74 -20.84
N ARG A 41 0.88 -6.44 -22.12
CA ARG A 41 0.63 -7.31 -23.26
C ARG A 41 1.79 -7.15 -24.24
N ASP A 42 2.36 -8.25 -24.71
CA ASP A 42 3.54 -8.26 -25.60
C ASP A 42 4.71 -7.40 -25.06
N ASN A 43 4.96 -7.51 -23.75
CA ASN A 43 6.00 -6.78 -23.01
C ASN A 43 5.86 -5.24 -23.00
N LYS A 44 4.68 -4.71 -23.34
CA LYS A 44 4.35 -3.28 -23.27
C LYS A 44 3.22 -3.06 -22.27
N ILE A 45 3.26 -1.93 -21.56
CA ILE A 45 2.16 -1.53 -20.68
C ILE A 45 0.89 -1.40 -21.53
N SER A 46 -0.18 -2.04 -21.08
CA SER A 46 -1.43 -2.13 -21.82
C SER A 46 -2.63 -1.93 -20.91
N VAL A 47 -3.65 -1.26 -21.42
CA VAL A 47 -4.95 -1.17 -20.76
C VAL A 47 -5.69 -2.49 -20.91
N VAL A 48 -6.20 -3.03 -19.80
CA VAL A 48 -7.07 -4.22 -19.76
C VAL A 48 -8.52 -3.76 -19.73
N ASP A 49 -9.37 -4.37 -20.57
CA ASP A 49 -10.78 -3.96 -20.73
C ASP A 49 -11.59 -4.20 -19.46
N SER A 50 -11.44 -5.37 -18.84
CA SER A 50 -12.05 -5.74 -17.57
C SER A 50 -11.13 -6.62 -16.74
N ILE A 51 -10.98 -6.27 -15.47
CA ILE A 51 -10.25 -7.09 -14.50
C ILE A 51 -10.93 -7.02 -13.15
N LYS A 52 -11.01 -8.14 -12.46
CA LYS A 52 -11.39 -8.22 -11.06
C LYS A 52 -10.22 -8.76 -10.27
N VAL A 53 -9.91 -8.09 -9.17
CA VAL A 53 -8.83 -8.47 -8.27
C VAL A 53 -9.37 -8.61 -6.86
N SER A 54 -8.99 -9.70 -6.20
CA SER A 54 -9.31 -9.96 -4.80
C SER A 54 -8.04 -10.34 -4.05
N ALA A 55 -7.99 -10.08 -2.75
CA ALA A 55 -6.83 -10.40 -1.92
C ALA A 55 -7.29 -11.10 -0.63
N ASP A 56 -6.59 -12.17 -0.24
CA ASP A 56 -6.77 -12.82 1.05
C ASP A 56 -5.94 -12.11 2.12
N LEU A 57 -6.64 -11.39 3.01
CA LEU A 57 -6.01 -10.64 4.10
C LEU A 57 -5.91 -11.44 5.41
N GLY A 58 -6.15 -12.75 5.38
CA GLY A 58 -6.08 -13.64 6.54
C GLY A 58 -7.35 -13.68 7.39
N THR A 59 -8.04 -12.54 7.52
CA THR A 59 -9.38 -12.47 8.13
C THR A 59 -10.51 -12.78 7.14
N GLY A 60 -10.17 -12.80 5.84
CA GLY A 60 -11.09 -13.09 4.74
C GLY A 60 -10.55 -12.59 3.42
N ILE A 61 -11.23 -12.98 2.34
CA ILE A 61 -10.96 -12.49 0.99
C ILE A 61 -11.72 -11.20 0.79
N ILE A 62 -11.00 -10.12 0.49
CA ILE A 62 -11.60 -8.85 0.08
C ILE A 62 -11.68 -8.77 -1.44
N ASP A 63 -12.82 -8.32 -1.94
CA ASP A 63 -13.06 -8.08 -3.36
C ASP A 63 -12.84 -6.58 -3.65
N LEU A 64 -11.90 -6.26 -4.55
CA LEU A 64 -11.63 -4.86 -4.94
C LEU A 64 -12.56 -4.36 -6.05
N GLY A 65 -13.50 -5.20 -6.46
CA GLY A 65 -14.48 -4.95 -7.51
C GLY A 65 -13.90 -5.09 -8.91
N TRP A 66 -14.80 -5.03 -9.90
CA TRP A 66 -14.43 -4.94 -11.30
C TRP A 66 -13.85 -3.56 -11.62
N LYS A 67 -12.71 -3.54 -12.30
CA LYS A 67 -12.09 -2.35 -12.88
C LYS A 67 -12.18 -2.47 -14.40
N LEU A 68 -12.57 -1.38 -15.05
CA LEU A 68 -12.75 -1.31 -16.49
C LEU A 68 -11.75 -0.34 -17.09
N LYS A 69 -11.12 -0.72 -18.21
CA LYS A 69 -10.17 0.13 -18.96
C LYS A 69 -9.08 0.72 -18.07
N VAL A 70 -8.40 -0.14 -17.31
CA VAL A 70 -7.30 0.24 -16.41
C VAL A 70 -5.99 -0.38 -16.86
N ASP A 71 -4.87 0.31 -16.60
CA ASP A 71 -3.51 -0.19 -16.84
C ASP A 71 -2.83 -0.70 -15.56
N SER A 72 -3.41 -0.41 -14.40
CA SER A 72 -2.85 -0.75 -13.10
C SER A 72 -3.92 -0.79 -12.02
N VAL A 73 -3.61 -1.50 -10.92
CA VAL A 73 -4.45 -1.61 -9.73
C VAL A 73 -3.60 -1.60 -8.47
N PHE A 74 -4.15 -1.05 -7.40
CA PHE A 74 -3.56 -1.10 -6.06
C PHE A 74 -4.21 -2.21 -5.24
N VAL A 75 -3.39 -3.09 -4.68
CA VAL A 75 -3.83 -4.24 -3.90
C VAL A 75 -3.23 -4.15 -2.50
N PRO A 76 -4.04 -4.11 -1.43
CA PRO A 76 -3.51 -4.17 -0.08
C PRO A 76 -2.89 -5.55 0.17
N LEU A 77 -1.82 -5.55 0.96
CA LEU A 77 -1.20 -6.78 1.46
C LEU A 77 -1.62 -6.99 2.92
N ARG A 78 -1.41 -8.19 3.44
CA ARG A 78 -1.65 -8.46 4.85
C ARG A 78 -0.78 -7.57 5.72
N VAL A 79 -1.37 -7.14 6.83
CA VAL A 79 -0.71 -6.33 7.86
C VAL A 79 -0.39 -7.13 9.12
N ASP A 80 -0.77 -8.42 9.13
CA ASP A 80 -0.35 -9.36 10.16
C ASP A 80 1.07 -9.89 9.89
N ASP A 81 1.51 -10.86 10.69
CA ASP A 81 2.86 -11.43 10.59
C ASP A 81 2.96 -12.57 9.56
N SER A 82 1.98 -12.70 8.66
CA SER A 82 2.05 -13.67 7.57
C SER A 82 3.09 -13.24 6.53
N PRO A 83 3.97 -14.14 6.06
CA PRO A 83 5.01 -13.81 5.11
C PRO A 83 4.51 -13.76 3.65
N PHE A 84 3.20 -13.85 3.43
CA PHE A 84 2.63 -13.82 2.09
C PHE A 84 1.18 -13.31 2.07
N THR A 85 0.75 -12.79 0.92
CA THR A 85 -0.65 -12.51 0.58
C THR A 85 -0.99 -13.27 -0.69
N ASP A 86 -2.13 -13.96 -0.70
CA ASP A 86 -2.66 -14.59 -1.91
C ASP A 86 -3.60 -13.61 -2.63
N ILE A 87 -3.34 -13.39 -3.92
CA ILE A 87 -4.10 -12.50 -4.80
C ILE A 87 -4.80 -13.35 -5.86
N TYR A 88 -6.04 -13.01 -6.15
CA TYR A 88 -6.88 -13.70 -7.12
C TYR A 88 -7.25 -12.72 -8.23
N VAL A 89 -7.05 -13.14 -9.48
CA VAL A 89 -7.29 -12.29 -10.65
C VAL A 89 -8.11 -13.03 -11.69
N GLN A 90 -9.12 -12.35 -12.21
CA GLN A 90 -9.94 -12.85 -13.32
C GLN A 90 -10.24 -11.69 -14.28
N THR A 91 -10.32 -11.98 -15.59
CA THR A 91 -10.64 -10.97 -16.61
C THR A 91 -12.07 -11.05 -17.09
N THR A 92 -12.72 -12.19 -16.90
CA THR A 92 -14.13 -12.44 -17.22
C THR A 92 -14.85 -13.12 -16.06
N THR A 93 -16.18 -13.20 -16.11
CA THR A 93 -16.99 -13.93 -15.11
C THR A 93 -17.07 -15.43 -15.36
N GLU A 94 -16.64 -15.89 -16.54
CA GLU A 94 -16.68 -17.29 -16.96
C GLU A 94 -15.38 -18.04 -16.59
N GLU A 95 -14.35 -17.28 -16.21
CA GLU A 95 -13.01 -17.78 -15.89
C GLU A 95 -12.85 -17.99 -14.38
N ASP A 96 -12.24 -19.12 -13.98
CA ASP A 96 -11.80 -19.31 -12.60
C ASP A 96 -10.67 -18.31 -12.25
N PRO A 97 -10.67 -17.73 -11.03
CA PRO A 97 -9.63 -16.79 -10.63
C PRO A 97 -8.23 -17.42 -10.64
N THR A 98 -7.31 -16.77 -11.33
CA THR A 98 -5.88 -17.09 -11.28
C THR A 98 -5.30 -16.65 -9.94
N LYS A 99 -4.64 -17.58 -9.24
CA LYS A 99 -3.97 -17.31 -7.96
C LYS A 99 -2.51 -16.89 -8.16
N VAL A 100 -2.15 -15.74 -7.61
CA VAL A 100 -0.79 -15.22 -7.48
C VAL A 100 -0.44 -15.10 -6.00
N ARG A 101 0.54 -15.87 -5.53
CA ARG A 101 1.07 -15.72 -4.18
C ARG A 101 2.16 -14.66 -4.19
N VAL A 102 2.03 -13.64 -3.34
CA VAL A 102 3.05 -12.61 -3.15
C VAL A 102 3.71 -12.83 -1.80
N ASN A 103 4.99 -13.18 -1.78
CA ASN A 103 5.75 -13.34 -0.54
C ASN A 103 6.55 -12.07 -0.25
N TYR A 104 6.74 -11.77 1.03
CA TYR A 104 7.47 -10.59 1.48
C TYR A 104 7.93 -10.75 2.94
N THR A 105 8.84 -9.87 3.35
CA THR A 105 9.18 -9.62 4.74
C THR A 105 8.64 -8.25 5.14
N THR A 106 8.10 -8.11 6.36
CA THR A 106 7.52 -6.85 6.83
C THR A 106 8.48 -6.08 7.73
N LYS A 107 8.47 -4.75 7.63
CA LYS A 107 9.23 -3.85 8.49
C LYS A 107 8.34 -2.74 9.02
N SER A 108 8.17 -2.68 10.34
CA SER A 108 7.38 -1.65 11.00
C SER A 108 8.18 -0.35 11.17
N ILE A 109 7.57 0.78 10.82
CA ILE A 109 8.17 2.11 10.89
C ILE A 109 7.22 3.03 11.65
N TYR A 110 7.72 3.67 12.69
CA TYR A 110 7.00 4.72 13.41
C TYR A 110 6.92 5.98 12.56
N VAL A 111 5.71 6.55 12.43
CA VAL A 111 5.43 7.74 11.63
C VAL A 111 5.37 8.97 12.53
N SER A 112 4.37 9.03 13.42
CA SER A 112 4.13 10.14 14.35
C SER A 112 3.20 9.71 15.49
N PRO A 113 3.02 10.53 16.55
CA PRO A 113 2.04 10.24 17.60
C PRO A 113 0.61 10.10 17.06
N GLY A 114 0.19 10.96 16.13
CA GLY A 114 -1.14 10.88 15.53
C GLY A 114 -1.34 9.75 14.52
N CYS A 115 -0.29 9.31 13.83
CA CYS A 115 -0.38 8.32 12.75
C CYS A 115 0.13 6.92 13.12
N GLY A 116 0.81 6.79 14.27
CA GLY A 116 1.26 5.53 14.82
C GLY A 116 2.36 4.87 13.98
N VAL A 117 2.15 3.60 13.63
CA VAL A 117 3.13 2.75 12.97
C VAL A 117 2.58 2.24 11.65
N LYS A 118 3.36 2.36 10.58
CA LYS A 118 3.07 1.74 9.28
C LYS A 118 3.96 0.51 9.05
N ARG A 119 3.53 -0.38 8.16
CA ARG A 119 4.35 -1.51 7.71
C ARG A 119 4.84 -1.26 6.28
N ASN A 120 6.14 -1.39 6.06
CA ASN A 120 6.72 -1.52 4.72
C ASN A 120 6.96 -2.98 4.40
N TYR A 121 7.06 -3.29 3.11
CA TYR A 121 7.32 -4.63 2.61
C TYR A 121 8.66 -4.68 1.90
N GLU A 122 9.48 -5.67 2.23
CA GLU A 122 10.81 -5.91 1.67
C GLU A 122 10.85 -7.33 1.09
N ASN A 123 11.83 -7.62 0.22
CA ASN A 123 12.02 -8.92 -0.43
C ASN A 123 10.76 -9.45 -1.15
N VAL A 124 9.96 -8.54 -1.71
CA VAL A 124 8.71 -8.85 -2.40
C VAL A 124 9.01 -9.70 -3.62
N ASN A 125 8.37 -10.86 -3.70
CA ASN A 125 8.42 -11.76 -4.84
C ASN A 125 7.05 -12.38 -5.10
N SER A 126 6.83 -12.90 -6.30
CA SER A 126 5.55 -13.48 -6.70
C SER A 126 5.70 -14.86 -7.31
N VAL A 127 4.77 -15.75 -6.98
CA VAL A 127 4.65 -17.09 -7.57
C VAL A 127 3.26 -17.25 -8.15
N LEU A 128 3.19 -17.47 -9.46
CA LEU A 128 1.96 -17.79 -10.18
C LEU A 128 1.66 -19.29 -9.99
N SER A 129 0.47 -19.63 -9.47
CA SER A 129 0.13 -21.03 -9.15
C SER A 129 -0.51 -21.75 -10.34
N THR A 130 -1.53 -21.16 -10.95
CA THR A 130 -2.30 -21.77 -12.06
C THR A 130 -2.52 -20.73 -13.16
N PRO A 131 -1.76 -20.75 -14.25
CA PRO A 131 -1.92 -19.78 -15.33
C PRO A 131 -3.25 -19.98 -16.05
N ASN A 132 -3.94 -18.88 -16.33
CA ASN A 132 -5.16 -18.84 -17.16
C ASN A 132 -5.07 -17.63 -18.10
N SER A 133 -5.96 -16.63 -17.99
CA SER A 133 -5.79 -15.37 -18.74
C SER A 133 -4.51 -14.62 -18.37
N LEU A 134 -4.06 -14.76 -17.11
CA LEU A 134 -2.76 -14.27 -16.66
C LEU A 134 -1.67 -15.31 -16.99
N LYS A 135 -0.82 -14.99 -17.96
CA LYS A 135 0.21 -15.90 -18.50
C LYS A 135 1.47 -15.94 -17.64
N SER A 136 1.90 -14.78 -17.14
CA SER A 136 3.10 -14.68 -16.30
C SER A 136 3.08 -13.44 -15.42
N VAL A 137 3.93 -13.46 -14.39
CA VAL A 137 4.18 -12.33 -13.51
C VAL A 137 5.66 -11.99 -13.57
N GLU A 138 5.97 -10.70 -13.73
CA GLU A 138 7.32 -10.17 -13.78
C GLU A 138 7.55 -9.23 -12.59
N GLN A 139 8.75 -9.26 -12.02
CA GLN A 139 9.13 -8.39 -10.91
C GLN A 139 9.43 -6.98 -11.41
N GLY A 140 8.77 -5.97 -10.83
CA GLY A 140 9.14 -4.56 -11.01
C GLY A 140 10.08 -4.08 -9.90
N GLN A 141 9.60 -4.12 -8.65
CA GLN A 141 10.38 -3.75 -7.47
C GLN A 141 10.21 -4.78 -6.36
N ASN A 142 11.29 -5.11 -5.66
CA ASN A 142 11.30 -6.06 -4.54
C ASN A 142 11.00 -5.40 -3.18
N PHE A 143 10.55 -4.15 -3.15
CA PHE A 143 10.16 -3.43 -1.94
C PHE A 143 8.94 -2.55 -2.19
N ILE A 144 8.18 -2.25 -1.13
CA ILE A 144 7.01 -1.39 -1.12
C ILE A 144 7.11 -0.48 0.11
N GLU A 145 7.50 0.77 -0.11
CA GLU A 145 7.57 1.82 0.91
C GLU A 145 6.52 2.92 0.68
N ASN A 146 6.03 3.02 -0.56
CA ASN A 146 5.00 3.93 -1.03
C ASN A 146 4.29 3.35 -2.26
N GLU A 147 3.30 4.07 -2.80
CA GLU A 147 2.44 3.64 -3.91
C GLU A 147 2.87 4.20 -5.28
N ASP A 148 4.06 4.80 -5.40
CA ASP A 148 4.48 5.55 -6.59
C ASP A 148 4.90 4.65 -7.75
N LYS A 149 5.51 3.52 -7.42
CA LYS A 149 6.19 2.63 -8.37
C LYS A 149 5.45 1.30 -8.52
N THR A 150 5.63 0.68 -9.68
CA THR A 150 5.06 -0.64 -9.96
C THR A 150 5.88 -1.72 -9.27
N ASN A 151 5.24 -2.59 -8.51
CA ASN A 151 5.91 -3.67 -7.81
C ASN A 151 5.89 -4.96 -8.63
N LEU A 152 4.76 -5.27 -9.26
CA LEU A 152 4.59 -6.45 -10.11
C LEU A 152 3.98 -6.07 -11.47
N PHE A 153 4.43 -6.75 -12.51
CA PHE A 153 3.84 -6.67 -13.84
C PHE A 153 3.10 -7.95 -14.16
N PHE A 154 1.84 -7.84 -14.55
CA PHE A 154 0.99 -8.97 -14.92
C PHE A 154 0.86 -9.02 -16.44
N ASN A 155 1.32 -10.13 -17.02
CA ASN A 155 1.32 -10.32 -18.47
C ASN A 155 0.09 -11.14 -18.90
N PHE A 156 -0.80 -10.51 -19.66
CA PHE A 156 -2.02 -11.13 -20.22
C PHE A 156 -1.85 -11.51 -21.69
#